data_AF-A0A285TLX0-F1
#
_entry.id   AF-A0A285TLX0-F1
#
_cell.length_a   1.000
_cell.length_b   1.000
_cell.length_c   1.000
_cell.angle_alpha   90.00
_cell.angle_beta   90.00
_cell.angle_gamma   90.00
#
_symmetry.space_group_name_H-M   'P 1'
#
loop_
_entity.id
_entity.type
_entity.pdbx_description
1 polymer ?
#
loop_
_entity_poly.entity_id
_entity_poly.type
_entity_poly.pdbx_seq_one_letter_code
_entity_poly.pdbx_strand_id
1 'polypeptide(L)'
;MCKSVRDYPELIRKVICTDPKDGTRYIFLTNNLEASPQTISLLYRNRWSVELFFKWIKQDFKIKKFWGTSGNAVRIQIYCAIITYCLVVIVQHDMQLERNIYEVLQILGISLTDKTHLRALFNKSNIKNVNDLYGFREPNLFNF
;
A
#
# COMPACT_ATOMS: atom_id res chain seq x y z
N MET A 1 -7.57 39.28 -16.96
CA MET A 1 -6.75 38.56 -15.95
C MET A 1 -7.14 37.08 -15.95
N CYS A 2 -6.17 36.16 -16.03
CA CYS A 2 -6.45 34.72 -15.97
C CYS A 2 -7.06 34.32 -14.62
N LYS A 3 -8.12 33.51 -14.62
CA LYS A 3 -8.81 33.03 -13.40
C LYS A 3 -7.85 32.39 -12.39
N SER A 4 -6.83 31.67 -12.85
CA SER A 4 -5.86 31.00 -11.96
C SER A 4 -5.10 31.94 -11.03
N VAL A 5 -4.79 33.17 -11.48
CA VAL A 5 -4.08 34.16 -10.66
C VAL A 5 -4.98 34.71 -9.54
N ARG A 6 -6.29 34.67 -9.74
CA ARG A 6 -7.28 35.13 -8.75
C ARG A 6 -7.50 34.09 -7.66
N ASP A 7 -7.51 32.81 -8.04
CA ASP A 7 -7.79 31.70 -7.14
C ASP A 7 -6.52 31.20 -6.41
N TYR A 8 -5.34 31.39 -7.01
CA TYR A 8 -4.05 31.00 -6.45
C TYR A 8 -3.06 32.17 -6.53
N PRO A 9 -3.14 33.14 -5.59
CA PRO A 9 -2.29 34.33 -5.62
C PRO A 9 -0.84 34.04 -5.18
N GLU A 10 -0.59 32.90 -4.53
CA GLU A 10 0.72 32.51 -4.03
C GLU A 10 1.64 31.98 -5.14
N LEU A 11 2.96 32.12 -4.91
CA LEU A 11 3.97 31.66 -5.85
C LEU A 11 3.97 30.13 -5.95
N ILE A 12 3.72 29.58 -7.15
CA ILE A 12 3.80 28.15 -7.44
C ILE A 12 5.00 27.88 -8.34
N ARG A 13 5.80 26.87 -8.00
CA ARG A 13 6.93 26.43 -8.81
C ARG A 13 6.52 25.32 -9.76
N LYS A 14 6.89 25.48 -11.03
CA LYS A 14 6.78 24.43 -12.05
C LYS A 14 8.10 23.67 -12.17
N VAL A 15 8.05 22.36 -11.98
CA VAL A 15 9.20 21.45 -12.15
C VAL A 15 8.96 20.60 -13.38
N ILE A 16 9.93 20.55 -14.29
CA ILE A 16 9.88 19.72 -15.50
C ILE A 16 10.95 18.65 -15.36
N CYS A 17 10.54 17.39 -15.41
CA CYS A 17 11.44 16.24 -15.39
C CYS A 17 11.26 15.44 -16.66
N THR A 18 12.35 15.06 -17.30
CA THR A 18 12.32 14.18 -18.47
C THR A 18 12.85 12.82 -18.04
N ASP A 19 12.11 11.76 -18.30
CA ASP A 19 12.59 10.41 -18.07
C ASP A 19 13.64 10.05 -19.15
N PRO A 20 14.87 9.68 -18.76
CA PRO A 20 15.94 9.37 -19.71
C PRO A 20 15.70 8.08 -20.52
N LYS A 21 14.77 7.22 -20.11
CA LYS A 21 14.53 5.92 -20.78
C LYS A 21 13.65 6.05 -22.02
N ASP A 22 12.59 6.83 -21.93
CA ASP A 22 11.57 6.97 -22.97
C ASP A 22 11.43 8.41 -23.50
N GLY A 23 12.11 9.38 -22.86
CA GLY A 23 12.03 10.79 -23.21
C GLY A 23 10.74 11.47 -22.74
N THR A 24 9.91 10.80 -21.93
CA THR A 24 8.62 11.33 -21.47
C THR A 24 8.86 12.53 -20.55
N ARG A 25 8.15 13.64 -20.84
CA ARG A 25 8.22 14.87 -20.04
C ARG A 25 7.10 14.91 -19.02
N TYR A 26 7.46 14.90 -17.75
CA TYR A 26 6.58 15.10 -16.62
C TYR A 26 6.64 16.55 -16.12
N ILE A 27 5.46 17.14 -15.89
CA ILE A 27 5.33 18.50 -15.40
C ILE A 27 4.64 18.45 -14.04
N PHE A 28 5.32 18.93 -13.00
CA PHE A 28 4.82 19.00 -11.64
C PHE A 28 4.65 20.46 -11.22
N LEU A 29 3.62 20.73 -10.42
CA LEU A 29 3.40 22.02 -9.77
C LEU A 29 3.54 21.82 -8.27
N THR A 30 4.38 22.62 -7.62
CA THR A 30 4.64 22.49 -6.18
C THR A 30 4.70 23.86 -5.51
N ASN A 31 4.23 23.92 -4.27
CA ASN A 31 4.44 25.04 -3.36
C ASN A 31 5.82 24.99 -2.68
N ASN A 32 6.55 23.89 -2.82
CA ASN A 32 7.88 23.74 -2.26
C ASN A 32 8.93 24.37 -3.21
N LEU A 33 9.41 25.55 -2.82
CA LEU A 33 10.36 26.32 -3.60
C LEU A 33 11.82 25.87 -3.41
N GLU A 34 12.12 25.15 -2.32
CA GLU A 34 13.49 24.83 -1.90
C GLU A 34 13.93 23.42 -2.32
N ALA A 35 13.03 22.44 -2.28
CA ALA A 35 13.36 21.05 -2.57
C ALA A 35 13.94 20.86 -3.98
N SER A 36 14.84 19.90 -4.14
CA SER A 36 15.42 19.61 -5.44
C SER A 36 14.35 19.11 -6.44
N PRO A 37 14.44 19.41 -7.74
CA PRO A 37 13.56 18.85 -8.76
C PRO A 37 13.45 17.32 -8.71
N GLN A 38 14.54 16.64 -8.37
CA GLN A 38 14.64 15.18 -8.25
C GLN A 38 13.85 14.68 -7.04
N THR A 39 13.90 15.40 -5.92
CA THR A 39 13.09 15.08 -4.74
C THR A 39 11.61 15.25 -5.06
N ILE A 40 11.23 16.33 -5.75
CA ILE A 40 9.84 16.55 -6.15
C ILE A 40 9.35 15.42 -7.07
N SER A 41 10.12 15.05 -8.09
CA SER A 41 9.72 13.95 -8.97
C SER A 41 9.59 12.61 -8.23
N LEU A 42 10.49 12.33 -7.29
CA LEU A 42 10.42 11.13 -6.44
C LEU A 42 9.18 11.14 -5.54
N LEU A 43 8.84 12.26 -4.92
CA LEU A 43 7.63 12.39 -4.10
C LEU A 43 6.37 12.16 -4.94
N TYR A 44 6.31 12.73 -6.15
CA TYR A 44 5.21 12.49 -7.08
C TYR A 44 5.14 11.05 -7.56
N ARG A 45 6.27 10.36 -7.69
CA ARG A 45 6.33 8.92 -7.95
C ARG A 45 5.78 8.11 -6.76
N ASN A 46 6.18 8.43 -5.53
CA ASN A 46 5.70 7.75 -4.33
C ASN A 46 4.20 7.96 -4.08
N ARG A 47 3.64 9.09 -4.55
CA ARG A 47 2.19 9.34 -4.54
C ARG A 47 1.42 8.28 -5.33
N TRP A 48 1.99 7.76 -6.42
CA TRP A 48 1.36 6.68 -7.20
C TRP A 48 1.24 5.39 -6.38
N SER A 49 2.21 5.08 -5.52
CA SER A 49 2.12 3.92 -4.62
C SER A 49 0.93 4.00 -3.68
N VAL A 50 0.57 5.20 -3.21
CA VAL A 50 -0.63 5.43 -2.40
C VAL A 50 -1.91 5.17 -3.21
N GLU A 51 -1.96 5.60 -4.47
CA GLU A 51 -3.10 5.31 -5.36
C GLU A 51 -3.24 3.81 -5.63
N LEU A 52 -2.13 3.12 -5.89
CA LEU A 52 -2.11 1.67 -6.07
C LEU A 52 -2.54 0.95 -4.79
N PHE A 53 -2.16 1.43 -3.60
CA PHE A 53 -2.63 0.91 -2.33
C PHE A 53 -4.14 1.03 -2.16
N PHE A 54 -4.74 2.19 -2.47
CA PHE A 54 -6.19 2.34 -2.42
C PHE A 54 -6.91 1.55 -3.51
N LYS A 55 -6.30 1.39 -4.69
CA LYS A 55 -6.81 0.51 -5.74
C LYS A 55 -6.82 -0.93 -5.25
N TRP A 56 -5.75 -1.37 -4.61
CA TRP A 56 -5.62 -2.68 -4.00
C TRP A 56 -6.68 -2.90 -2.92
N ILE A 57 -6.87 -1.95 -1.98
CA ILE A 57 -7.97 -2.01 -1.00
C ILE A 57 -9.32 -2.17 -1.71
N LYS A 58 -9.61 -1.39 -2.74
CA LYS A 58 -10.91 -1.50 -3.41
C LYS A 58 -11.09 -2.84 -4.15
N GLN A 59 -10.01 -3.45 -4.63
CA GLN A 59 -10.05 -4.67 -5.44
C GLN A 59 -10.02 -5.95 -4.60
N ASP A 60 -9.10 -6.02 -3.64
CA ASP A 60 -8.78 -7.23 -2.88
C ASP A 60 -9.52 -7.24 -1.53
N PHE A 61 -9.95 -6.09 -1.03
CA PHE A 61 -10.84 -5.97 0.12
C PHE A 61 -12.31 -6.22 -0.26
N LYS A 62 -12.57 -7.35 -0.92
CA LYS A 62 -13.94 -7.86 -1.08
C LYS A 62 -14.41 -8.38 0.27
N ILE A 63 -15.07 -7.51 1.04
CA ILE A 63 -15.72 -7.90 2.30
C ILE A 63 -16.79 -8.94 1.95
N LYS A 64 -16.48 -10.22 2.17
CA LYS A 64 -17.37 -11.34 1.84
C LYS A 64 -18.62 -11.33 2.71
N LYS A 65 -18.52 -10.80 3.92
CA LYS A 65 -19.61 -10.74 4.89
C LYS A 65 -19.39 -9.56 5.84
N PHE A 66 -20.36 -8.66 5.90
CA PHE A 66 -20.41 -7.64 6.93
C PHE A 66 -20.95 -8.27 8.22
N TRP A 67 -20.23 -8.11 9.33
CA TRP A 67 -20.66 -8.57 10.66
C TRP A 67 -21.61 -7.58 11.36
N GLY A 68 -21.91 -6.47 10.70
CA GLY A 68 -22.82 -5.42 11.15
C GLY A 68 -23.10 -4.48 9.98
N THR A 69 -24.34 -4.00 9.87
CA THR A 69 -24.82 -3.21 8.72
C THR A 69 -24.87 -1.72 8.99
N SER A 70 -24.62 -1.27 10.23
CA SER A 70 -24.57 0.15 10.55
C SER A 70 -23.32 0.79 9.94
N GLY A 71 -23.42 2.08 9.57
CA GLY A 71 -22.28 2.80 8.99
C GLY A 71 -21.04 2.79 9.89
N ASN A 72 -21.22 2.82 11.21
CA ASN A 72 -20.11 2.73 12.16
C ASN A 72 -19.49 1.33 12.18
N ALA A 73 -20.30 0.27 12.15
CA ALA A 73 -19.78 -1.11 12.11
C ALA A 73 -18.94 -1.37 10.86
N VAL A 74 -19.40 -0.87 9.70
CA VAL A 74 -18.66 -0.97 8.43
C VAL A 74 -17.34 -0.20 8.50
N ARG A 75 -17.35 1.04 9.03
CA ARG A 75 -16.12 1.83 9.19
C ARG A 75 -15.09 1.13 10.09
N ILE A 76 -15.54 0.62 11.23
CA ILE A 76 -14.66 -0.12 12.16
C ILE A 76 -14.06 -1.35 11.47
N GLN A 77 -14.86 -2.12 10.71
CA GLN A 77 -14.36 -3.27 9.97
C GLN A 77 -13.27 -2.89 8.96
N ILE A 78 -13.46 -1.80 8.22
CA ILE A 78 -12.46 -1.28 7.26
C ILE A 78 -11.20 -0.80 8.00
N TYR A 79 -11.34 -0.14 9.16
CA TYR A 79 -10.18 0.28 9.94
C TYR A 79 -9.39 -0.89 10.51
N CYS A 80 -10.05 -1.89 11.11
CA CYS A 80 -9.40 -3.10 11.62
C CYS A 80 -8.65 -3.84 10.51
N ALA A 81 -9.28 -3.95 9.35
CA ALA A 81 -8.70 -4.50 8.13
C ALA A 81 -7.40 -3.82 7.70
N ILE A 82 -7.40 -2.50 7.57
CA ILE A 82 -6.23 -1.71 7.17
C ILE A 82 -5.12 -1.84 8.22
N ILE A 83 -5.47 -1.73 9.51
CA ILE A 83 -4.51 -1.88 10.62
C ILE A 83 -3.85 -3.26 10.58
N THR A 84 -4.65 -4.32 10.38
CA THR A 84 -4.13 -5.70 10.30
C THR A 84 -3.16 -5.85 9.13
N TYR A 85 -3.51 -5.33 7.95
CA TYR A 85 -2.63 -5.37 6.79
C TYR A 85 -1.29 -4.65 7.06
N CYS A 86 -1.34 -3.43 7.61
CA CYS A 86 -0.13 -2.69 7.96
C CYS A 86 0.75 -3.45 8.96
N LEU A 87 0.16 -4.08 9.97
CA LEU A 87 0.89 -4.90 10.93
C LEU A 87 1.54 -6.11 10.27
N VAL A 88 0.85 -6.80 9.36
CA VAL A 88 1.43 -7.93 8.61
C VAL A 88 2.62 -7.48 7.76
N VAL A 89 2.52 -6.34 7.08
CA VAL A 89 3.63 -5.77 6.29
C VAL A 89 4.83 -5.44 7.17
N ILE A 90 4.61 -4.83 8.35
CA ILE A 90 5.68 -4.54 9.32
C ILE A 90 6.35 -5.84 9.77
N VAL A 91 5.56 -6.86 10.13
CA VAL A 91 6.09 -8.17 10.55
C VAL A 91 6.90 -8.82 9.43
N GLN A 92 6.41 -8.81 8.20
CA GLN A 92 7.10 -9.36 7.04
C GLN A 92 8.45 -8.65 6.80
N HIS A 93 8.45 -7.33 6.86
CA HIS A 93 9.64 -6.50 6.68
C HIS A 93 10.68 -6.73 7.79
N ASP A 94 10.27 -6.63 9.06
CA ASP A 94 11.17 -6.75 10.21
C ASP A 94 11.75 -8.15 10.38
N MET A 95 11.02 -9.17 9.90
CA MET A 95 11.46 -10.55 9.91
C MET A 95 12.15 -10.99 8.61
N GLN A 96 12.26 -10.10 7.63
CA GLN A 96 12.84 -10.36 6.30
C GLN A 96 12.28 -11.64 5.65
N LEU A 97 10.96 -11.82 5.72
CA LEU A 97 10.31 -13.01 5.17
C LEU A 97 10.26 -12.92 3.64
N GLU A 98 10.88 -13.87 2.95
CA GLU A 98 10.76 -14.07 1.50
C GLU A 98 9.44 -14.76 1.12
N ARG A 99 8.34 -14.40 1.77
CA ARG A 99 7.00 -14.95 1.54
C ARG A 99 6.04 -13.86 1.09
N ASN A 100 4.97 -14.25 0.40
CA ASN A 100 3.93 -13.31 0.03
C ASN A 100 3.17 -12.81 1.28
N ILE A 101 2.78 -11.53 1.33
CA ILE A 101 1.95 -10.93 2.39
C ILE A 101 0.71 -11.79 2.69
N TYR A 102 0.09 -12.37 1.66
CA TYR A 102 -1.07 -13.24 1.83
C TYR A 102 -0.76 -14.54 2.55
N GLU A 103 0.38 -15.17 2.26
CA GLU A 103 0.81 -16.39 2.95
C GLU A 103 1.10 -16.08 4.42
N VAL A 104 1.75 -14.95 4.69
CA VAL A 104 2.00 -14.47 6.06
C VAL A 104 0.66 -14.26 6.79
N LEU A 105 -0.30 -13.59 6.16
CA LEU A 105 -1.63 -13.35 6.72
C LEU A 105 -2.42 -14.66 6.95
N GLN A 106 -2.29 -15.65 6.06
CA GLN A 106 -2.91 -16.97 6.24
C GLN A 106 -2.30 -17.75 7.40
N ILE A 107 -0.96 -17.80 7.49
CA ILE A 107 -0.25 -18.49 8.58
C ILE A 107 -0.67 -17.87 9.92
N LEU A 108 -0.68 -16.54 10.01
CA LEU A 108 -1.14 -15.82 11.19
C LEU A 108 -2.62 -16.11 11.49
N GLY A 109 -3.48 -16.13 10.46
CA GLY A 109 -4.90 -16.41 10.59
C GLY A 109 -5.23 -17.82 11.10
N ILE A 110 -4.46 -18.83 10.71
CA ILE A 110 -4.61 -20.21 11.20
C ILE A 110 -4.03 -20.34 12.62
N SER A 111 -3.04 -19.51 12.95
CA SER A 111 -2.26 -19.59 14.20
C SER A 111 -2.67 -18.51 15.20
N LEU A 112 -3.88 -17.95 15.10
CA LEU A 112 -4.33 -16.82 15.93
C LEU A 112 -4.28 -17.11 17.44
N THR A 113 -4.44 -18.39 17.82
CA THR A 113 -4.38 -18.84 19.22
C THR A 113 -3.06 -19.52 19.57
N ASP A 114 -2.14 -19.64 18.60
CA ASP A 114 -0.82 -20.21 18.82
C ASP A 114 0.06 -19.21 19.59
N LYS A 115 0.80 -19.72 20.58
CA LYS A 115 1.72 -18.95 21.41
C LYS A 115 3.18 -19.13 20.97
N THR A 116 3.43 -19.89 19.90
CA THR A 116 4.77 -20.03 19.34
C THR A 116 5.32 -18.68 18.91
N HIS A 117 6.63 -18.48 19.10
CA HIS A 117 7.29 -17.27 18.63
C HIS A 117 7.13 -17.13 17.12
N LEU A 118 6.82 -15.92 16.64
CA LEU A 118 6.60 -15.65 15.20
C LEU A 118 7.72 -16.21 14.31
N ARG A 119 8.99 -16.06 14.73
CA ARG A 119 10.14 -16.63 13.99
C ARG A 119 10.05 -18.14 13.84
N ALA A 120 9.71 -18.84 14.92
CA ALA A 120 9.52 -20.28 14.89
C ALA A 120 8.28 -20.67 14.07
N LEU A 121 7.20 -19.90 14.15
CA LEU A 121 5.96 -20.13 13.42
C LEU A 121 6.18 -20.09 11.90
N PHE A 122 6.85 -19.05 11.39
CA PHE A 122 7.15 -18.92 9.96
C PHE A 122 8.23 -19.89 9.46
N ASN A 123 9.11 -20.38 10.34
CA ASN A 123 10.05 -21.45 10.00
C ASN A 123 9.37 -22.83 9.95
N LYS A 124 8.38 -23.08 10.83
CA LYS A 124 7.63 -24.34 10.94
C LYS A 124 6.67 -24.57 9.77
N SER A 125 6.10 -23.51 9.22
CA SER A 125 5.14 -23.55 8.10
C SER A 125 5.76 -23.85 6.72
N ASN A 126 6.97 -24.41 6.67
CA ASN A 126 7.52 -25.06 5.47
C ASN A 126 6.77 -26.37 5.11
N ILE A 127 5.75 -26.76 5.89
CA ILE A 127 4.99 -27.98 5.72
C ILE A 127 3.60 -27.64 5.16
N LYS A 128 3.47 -27.85 3.84
CA LYS A 128 2.25 -28.10 3.03
C LYS A 128 0.90 -27.75 3.67
N ASN A 129 0.24 -26.72 3.15
CA ASN A 129 -1.22 -26.65 2.90
C ASN A 129 -1.59 -25.24 2.38
N VAL A 130 -1.37 -24.95 1.09
CA VAL A 130 -1.67 -23.60 0.55
C VAL A 130 -2.53 -23.62 -0.72
N ASN A 131 -2.78 -24.77 -1.35
CA ASN A 131 -3.36 -24.75 -2.71
C ASN A 131 -4.87 -24.53 -2.82
N ASP A 132 -5.68 -24.60 -1.75
CA ASP A 132 -7.13 -24.77 -1.95
C ASP A 132 -8.06 -23.64 -1.46
N LEU A 133 -7.56 -22.52 -0.92
CA LEU A 133 -8.50 -21.55 -0.30
C LEU A 133 -8.81 -20.28 -1.07
N TYR A 134 -7.90 -19.62 -1.81
CA TYR A 134 -8.30 -18.46 -2.62
C TYR A 134 -7.35 -18.20 -3.80
N GLY A 135 -7.83 -18.45 -5.02
CA GLY A 135 -7.14 -18.09 -6.26
C GLY A 135 -7.23 -16.59 -6.55
N PHE A 136 -6.36 -15.78 -5.94
CA PHE A 136 -6.17 -14.37 -6.27
C PHE A 136 -4.75 -14.17 -6.82
N ARG A 137 -4.63 -13.63 -8.04
CA ARG A 137 -3.36 -13.24 -8.66
C ARG A 137 -3.05 -11.79 -8.30
N GLU A 138 -1.92 -11.55 -7.66
CA GLU A 138 -1.42 -10.22 -7.28
C GLU A 138 -0.92 -9.37 -8.45
N PRO A 139 -0.99 -8.03 -8.30
CA PRO A 139 0.03 -7.10 -8.74
C PRO A 139 0.98 -6.73 -7.57
N ASN A 140 2.29 -6.93 -7.76
CA ASN A 140 3.35 -6.61 -6.79
C ASN A 140 3.36 -5.12 -6.40
N LEU A 141 2.81 -4.79 -5.23
CA LEU A 141 2.70 -3.42 -4.72
C LEU A 141 3.95 -2.91 -3.98
N PHE A 142 4.82 -3.82 -3.52
CA PHE A 142 5.98 -3.50 -2.68
C PHE A 142 7.26 -4.24 -3.08
N ASN A 143 7.49 -4.47 -4.38
CA ASN A 143 8.85 -4.80 -4.84
C ASN A 143 9.65 -3.50 -4.94
N PHE A 144 10.33 -3.14 -3.86
CA PHE A 144 11.43 -2.17 -3.87
C PHE A 144 12.76 -2.92 -3.79
#